data_AF-A0A928SVL2-F1
#
_entry.id   AF-A0A928SVL2-F1
#
_cell.length_a   1.000
_cell.length_b   1.000
_cell.length_c   1.000
_cell.angle_alpha   90.00
_cell.angle_beta   90.00
_cell.angle_gamma   90.00
#
_symmetry.space_group_name_H-M   'P 1'
#
loop_
_entity.id
_entity.type
_entity.pdbx_description
1 polymer ?
#
loop_
_entity_poly.entity_id
_entity_poly.type
_entity_poly.pdbx_seq_one_letter_code
_entity_poly.pdbx_strand_id
1 'polypeptide(L)'
;MVDEANEVETWDELMSGRWRIVELFDVDGRRHVVAERQNGEPMSPLERVVLERRARGEALKVIAMDMEVSVATISRRLHAGMQKLGIRSLAELARLLVR
;
A
#
# COMPACT_ATOMS: atom_id res chain seq x y z
N MET A 1 -11.84 16.78 -23.04
CA MET A 1 -10.94 15.69 -23.43
C MET A 1 -10.45 15.09 -22.13
N VAL A 2 -11.26 14.19 -21.57
CA VAL A 2 -10.94 13.51 -20.31
C VAL A 2 -10.06 12.36 -20.75
N ASP A 3 -8.79 12.38 -20.36
CA ASP A 3 -7.84 11.29 -20.62
C ASP A 3 -8.50 9.97 -20.19
N GLU A 4 -8.45 8.97 -21.08
CA GLU A 4 -8.84 7.60 -20.76
C GLU A 4 -8.02 7.15 -19.56
N ALA A 5 -8.64 7.19 -18.38
CA ALA A 5 -8.06 6.69 -17.16
C ALA A 5 -7.72 5.21 -17.41
N ASN A 6 -6.45 4.85 -17.32
CA ASN A 6 -6.09 3.44 -17.28
C ASN A 6 -6.79 2.82 -16.07
N GLU A 7 -7.86 2.08 -16.30
CA GLU A 7 -8.59 1.39 -15.25
C GLU A 7 -7.66 0.32 -14.66
N VAL A 8 -7.40 0.45 -13.36
CA VAL A 8 -6.85 -0.66 -12.59
C VAL A 8 -7.97 -1.70 -12.52
N GLU A 9 -7.85 -2.78 -13.28
CA GLU A 9 -8.90 -3.79 -13.38
C GLU A 9 -9.12 -4.52 -12.04
N THR A 10 -8.10 -4.56 -11.17
CA THR A 10 -8.20 -5.25 -9.88
C THR A 10 -7.36 -4.63 -8.75
N TRP A 11 -7.84 -4.78 -7.51
CA TRP A 11 -7.09 -4.43 -6.31
C TRP A 11 -5.72 -5.12 -6.22
N ASP A 12 -5.62 -6.37 -6.68
CA ASP A 12 -4.37 -7.12 -6.70
C ASP A 12 -3.32 -6.51 -7.64
N GLU A 13 -3.77 -5.89 -8.72
CA GLU A 13 -2.88 -5.19 -9.64
C GLU A 13 -2.30 -3.92 -9.00
N LEU A 14 -3.11 -3.10 -8.32
CA LEU A 14 -2.63 -1.95 -7.56
C LEU A 14 -1.59 -2.39 -6.51
N MET A 15 -1.91 -3.46 -5.78
CA MET A 15 -1.04 -4.02 -4.74
C MET A 15 0.17 -4.78 -5.28
N SER A 16 0.36 -4.89 -6.60
CA SER A 16 1.51 -5.55 -7.20
C SER A 16 2.78 -4.70 -7.19
N GLY A 17 2.70 -3.42 -6.84
CA GLY A 17 3.81 -2.46 -6.88
C GLY A 17 4.11 -1.88 -8.27
N ARG A 18 3.35 -2.27 -9.32
CA ARG A 18 3.47 -1.67 -10.67
C ARG A 18 2.73 -0.34 -10.82
N TRP A 19 1.98 0.04 -9.79
CA TRP A 19 1.21 1.25 -9.73
C TRP A 19 1.65 2.06 -8.51
N ARG A 20 1.74 3.37 -8.69
CA ARG A 20 2.02 4.33 -7.62
C ARG A 20 0.80 5.21 -7.43
N ILE A 21 0.30 5.31 -6.22
CA ILE A 21 -0.84 6.16 -5.89
C ILE A 21 -0.35 7.61 -5.87
N VAL A 22 -1.00 8.44 -6.67
CA VAL A 22 -0.74 9.88 -6.74
C VAL A 22 -1.80 10.66 -5.98
N GLU A 23 -3.02 10.12 -5.90
CA GLU A 23 -4.13 10.77 -5.20
C GLU A 23 -5.10 9.75 -4.60
N LEU A 24 -5.61 10.09 -3.40
CA LEU A 24 -6.65 9.34 -2.70
C LEU A 24 -7.67 10.34 -2.17
N PHE A 25 -8.94 10.19 -2.57
CA PHE A 25 -10.01 11.07 -2.13
C PHE A 25 -11.34 10.31 -2.04
N ASP A 26 -12.28 10.87 -1.28
CA ASP A 26 -13.61 10.31 -1.11
C ASP A 26 -14.65 11.23 -1.77
N VAL A 27 -15.54 10.67 -2.60
CA VAL A 27 -16.68 11.36 -3.23
C VAL A 27 -17.92 10.52 -2.99
N ASP A 28 -18.99 11.13 -2.47
CA ASP A 28 -20.27 10.44 -2.20
C ASP A 28 -20.12 9.14 -1.39
N GLY A 29 -19.21 9.13 -0.41
CA GLY A 29 -18.92 7.97 0.44
C GLY A 29 -18.15 6.85 -0.27
N ARG A 30 -17.70 7.06 -1.51
CA ARG A 30 -16.88 6.14 -2.28
C ARG A 30 -15.45 6.63 -2.32
N ARG A 31 -14.51 5.71 -2.14
CA ARG A 31 -13.08 5.98 -2.22
C ARG A 31 -12.60 5.86 -3.66
N HIS A 32 -11.95 6.91 -4.13
CA HIS A 32 -11.30 6.98 -5.43
C HIS A 32 -9.79 6.98 -5.26
N VAL A 33 -9.12 6.16 -6.08
CA VAL A 33 -7.67 6.05 -6.13
C VAL A 33 -7.23 6.46 -7.53
N VAL A 34 -6.36 7.46 -7.61
CA VAL A 34 -5.66 7.80 -8.85
C VAL A 34 -4.25 7.25 -8.72
N ALA A 35 -3.85 6.44 -9.70
CA ALA A 35 -2.53 5.83 -9.72
C ALA A 35 -1.91 5.96 -11.11
N GLU A 36 -0.59 6.09 -11.13
CA GLU A 36 0.21 6.07 -12.34
C GLU A 36 0.98 4.75 -12.43
N ARG A 37 1.17 4.27 -13.66
CA ARG A 37 1.97 3.08 -13.90
C ARG A 37 3.43 3.43 -13.72
N GLN A 38 4.16 2.62 -12.96
CA GLN A 38 5.60 2.78 -12.77
C GLN A 38 6.35 1.51 -13.16
N ASN A 39 7.57 1.69 -13.65
CA ASN A 39 8.50 0.59 -13.94
C ASN A 39 9.43 0.33 -12.74
N GLY A 40 8.82 0.03 -11.57
CA GLY A 40 9.53 -0.27 -10.33
C GLY A 40 9.63 -1.76 -10.02
N GLU A 41 10.37 -2.09 -8.96
CA GLU A 41 10.40 -3.46 -8.43
C GLU A 41 9.00 -3.88 -7.93
N PRO A 42 8.56 -5.11 -8.24
CA PRO A 42 7.29 -5.62 -7.74
C PRO A 42 7.20 -5.60 -6.21
N MET A 43 5.96 -5.47 -5.72
CA MET A 43 5.65 -5.68 -4.30
C MET A 43 5.91 -7.14 -3.95
N SER A 44 6.79 -7.37 -2.97
CA SER A 44 7.02 -8.70 -2.43
C SER A 44 5.84 -9.14 -1.56
N PRO A 45 5.58 -10.46 -1.43
CA PRO A 45 4.53 -10.97 -0.55
C PRO A 45 4.68 -10.48 0.90
N LEU A 46 5.91 -10.38 1.40
CA LEU A 46 6.18 -9.93 2.76
C LEU A 46 5.91 -8.43 2.96
N GLU A 47 6.23 -7.58 1.98
CA GLU A 47 5.88 -6.17 2.03
C GLU A 47 4.34 -6.00 2.08
N ARG A 48 3.62 -6.73 1.23
CA ARG A 48 2.14 -6.72 1.21
C ARG A 48 1.55 -7.14 2.56
N VAL A 49 2.00 -8.26 3.13
CA VAL A 49 1.53 -8.74 4.44
C VAL A 49 1.80 -7.69 5.53
N VAL A 50 2.98 -7.09 5.54
CA VAL A 50 3.34 -6.06 6.54
C VAL A 50 2.46 -4.81 6.39
N LEU A 51 2.20 -4.34 5.15
CA LEU A 51 1.32 -3.21 4.89
C LEU A 51 -0.10 -3.48 5.41
N GLU A 52 -0.66 -4.64 5.08
CA GLU A 52 -2.01 -5.04 5.48
C GLU A 52 -2.16 -5.15 7.00
N ARG A 53 -1.23 -5.84 7.68
CA ARG A 53 -1.24 -5.94 9.15
C ARG A 53 -1.09 -4.57 9.80
N ARG A 54 -0.18 -3.74 9.27
CA ARG A 54 0.05 -2.40 9.81
C ARG A 54 -1.16 -1.49 9.64
N ALA A 55 -1.85 -1.55 8.49
CA ALA A 55 -3.06 -0.79 8.23
C ALA A 55 -4.19 -1.09 9.21
N ARG A 56 -4.30 -2.35 9.66
CA ARG A 56 -5.26 -2.78 10.71
C ARG A 56 -4.87 -2.35 12.13
N GLY A 57 -3.78 -1.60 12.28
CA GLY A 57 -3.34 -1.06 13.57
C GLY A 57 -2.34 -1.93 14.33
N GLU A 58 -1.95 -3.10 13.79
CA GLU A 58 -1.01 -3.98 14.46
C GLU A 58 0.36 -3.30 14.65
N ALA A 59 0.91 -3.39 15.86
CA ALA A 59 2.20 -2.77 16.18
C ALA A 59 3.35 -3.52 15.52
N LEU A 60 4.40 -2.81 15.07
CA LEU A 60 5.55 -3.43 14.40
C LEU A 60 6.20 -4.54 15.26
N LYS A 61 6.20 -4.39 16.58
CA LYS A 61 6.70 -5.41 17.51
C LYS A 61 5.91 -6.72 17.49
N VAL A 62 4.60 -6.64 17.29
CA VAL A 62 3.71 -7.82 17.21
C VAL A 62 3.94 -8.52 15.88
N ILE A 63 3.93 -7.78 14.79
CA ILE A 63 4.20 -8.32 13.45
C ILE A 63 5.59 -8.97 13.41
N ALA A 64 6.60 -8.34 14.00
CA ALA A 64 7.96 -8.87 14.06
C ALA A 64 8.07 -10.16 14.87
N MET A 65 7.40 -10.22 16.02
CA MET A 65 7.32 -11.41 16.86
C MET A 65 6.69 -12.57 16.12
N ASP A 66 5.52 -12.35 15.51
CA ASP A 66 4.79 -13.41 14.79
C ASP A 66 5.52 -13.92 13.55
N MET A 67 6.36 -13.08 12.93
CA MET A 67 7.14 -13.44 11.75
C MET A 67 8.57 -13.87 12.10
N GLU A 68 8.92 -14.01 13.38
CA GLU A 68 10.25 -14.41 13.89
C GLU A 68 11.41 -13.60 13.30
N VAL A 69 11.22 -12.28 13.17
CA VAL A 69 12.25 -11.35 12.66
C VAL A 69 12.37 -10.12 13.55
N SER A 70 13.41 -9.31 13.30
CA SER A 70 13.58 -8.05 14.03
C SER A 70 12.51 -7.00 13.66
N VAL A 71 12.19 -6.11 14.60
CA VAL A 71 11.36 -4.92 14.36
C VAL A 71 11.93 -4.05 13.24
N ALA A 72 13.27 -3.92 13.18
CA ALA A 72 13.95 -3.17 12.12
C ALA A 72 13.69 -3.78 10.73
N THR A 73 13.67 -5.11 10.62
CA THR A 73 13.35 -5.82 9.37
C THR A 73 11.92 -5.52 8.93
N ILE A 74 10.94 -5.56 9.85
CA ILE A 74 9.54 -5.21 9.54
C ILE A 74 9.41 -3.73 9.16
N SER A 75 10.07 -2.82 9.89
CA SER A 75 10.05 -1.39 9.59
C SER A 75 10.59 -1.09 8.19
N ARG A 76 11.69 -1.75 7.78
CA ARG A 76 12.25 -1.59 6.43
C ARG A 76 11.30 -2.11 5.35
N ARG A 77 10.67 -3.26 5.56
CA ARG A 77 9.68 -3.81 4.62
C ARG A 77 8.44 -2.92 4.49
N LEU A 78 7.94 -2.41 5.62
CA LEU A 78 6.84 -1.45 5.63
C LEU A 78 7.21 -0.22 4.80
N HIS A 79 8.39 0.36 5.05
CA HIS A 79 8.82 1.55 4.34
C HIS A 79 8.99 1.30 2.84
N ALA A 80 9.62 0.19 2.45
CA ALA A 80 9.77 -0.19 1.05
C ALA A 80 8.41 -0.36 0.34
N GLY A 81 7.46 -1.06 0.98
CA GLY A 81 6.11 -1.23 0.44
C GLY A 81 5.35 0.10 0.33
N MET A 82 5.41 0.96 1.34
CA MET A 82 4.80 2.29 1.31
C MET A 82 5.41 3.16 0.20
N GLN A 83 6.73 3.12 0.02
CA GLN A 83 7.41 3.85 -1.06
C GLN A 83 6.97 3.35 -2.44
N LYS A 84 6.88 2.03 -2.64
CA LYS A 84 6.37 1.44 -3.89
C LYS A 84 4.95 1.92 -4.21
N LEU A 85 4.08 2.04 -3.22
CA LEU A 85 2.71 2.52 -3.41
C LEU A 85 2.57 4.06 -3.45
N GLY A 86 3.63 4.82 -3.18
CA GLY A 86 3.55 6.28 -3.06
C GLY A 86 2.89 6.77 -1.77
N ILE A 87 2.72 5.90 -0.77
CA ILE A 87 2.09 6.22 0.52
C ILE A 87 3.11 6.82 1.47
N ARG A 88 2.76 7.96 2.08
CA ARG A 88 3.68 8.76 2.91
C ARG A 88 3.37 8.71 4.38
N SER A 89 2.18 8.24 4.76
CA SER A 89 1.78 8.15 6.17
C SER A 89 1.00 6.88 6.49
N LEU A 90 0.99 6.52 7.77
CA LEU A 90 0.13 5.45 8.27
C LEU A 90 -1.35 5.75 8.09
N ALA A 91 -1.75 7.02 8.18
CA ALA A 91 -3.13 7.43 7.97
C ALA A 91 -3.56 7.20 6.51
N GLU A 92 -2.72 7.57 5.54
CA GLU A 92 -2.94 7.25 4.12
C GLU A 92 -2.97 5.73 3.90
N LEU A 93 -2.07 4.97 4.54
CA LEU A 93 -2.05 3.50 4.45
C LEU A 93 -3.34 2.87 5.00
N ALA A 94 -3.81 3.31 6.16
CA ALA A 94 -5.04 2.84 6.77
C ALA A 94 -6.25 3.21 5.91
N ARG A 95 -6.30 4.44 5.40
CA ARG A 95 -7.31 4.88 4.42
C ARG A 95 -7.22 4.10 3.11
N LEU A 96 -6.09 3.53 2.73
CA LEU A 96 -6.03 2.72 1.52
C LEU A 96 -6.62 1.31 1.76
N LEU A 97 -6.19 0.65 2.85
CA LEU A 97 -6.38 -0.78 3.06
C LEU A 97 -7.55 -1.16 3.97
N VAL A 98 -8.04 -0.23 4.80
CA VAL A 98 -9.17 -0.47 5.71
C VAL A 98 -10.45 0.04 5.05
N ARG A 99 -11.44 -0.85 4.98
CA ARG A 99 -12.81 -0.57 4.49
C ARG A 99 -13.75 -0.39 5.66
#